data_AF-E7A9E7-F1
#
_entry.id   AF-E7A9E7-F1
#
_cell.length_a   1.000
_cell.length_b   1.000
_cell.length_c   1.000
_cell.angle_alpha   90.00
_cell.angle_beta   90.00
_cell.angle_gamma   90.00
#
_symmetry.space_group_name_H-M   'P 1'
#
loop_
_entity.id
_entity.type
_entity.pdbx_description
1 polymer ?
#
loop_
_entity_poly.entity_id
_entity_poly.type
_entity_poly.pdbx_seq_one_letter_code
_entity_poly.pdbx_strand_id
1 'polypeptide(L)'
;MGVGVVFFAGAGVAPIIFKSGLLSQGDAGVLMGRIFVRANAFLNALGVLLGLDSLYLLLKRSRQSLLALSGLLSTALIALFSFYYTPHILHAQAIGATTTQAFAQMHAQSEILFKVLLVLLCANFIGHVWRP
;
A
#
# COMPACT_ATOMS: atom_id res chain seq x y z
N MET A 1 1.73 12.92 5.62
CA MET A 1 2.93 12.04 5.61
C MET A 1 2.68 10.72 4.87
N GLY A 2 1.68 9.90 5.23
CA GLY A 2 1.43 8.62 4.52
C GLY A 2 1.03 8.72 3.04
N VAL A 3 0.31 9.77 2.64
CA VAL A 3 -0.03 10.05 1.22
C VAL A 3 1.22 10.17 0.34
N GLY A 4 2.27 10.81 0.86
CA GLY A 4 3.52 11.01 0.12
C GLY A 4 4.27 9.70 -0.17
N VAL A 5 4.26 8.76 0.78
CA VAL A 5 4.93 7.45 0.63
C VAL A 5 4.22 6.58 -0.42
N VAL A 6 2.88 6.53 -0.38
CA VAL A 6 2.09 5.77 -1.36
C VAL A 6 2.21 6.38 -2.76
N PHE A 7 2.21 7.72 -2.85
CA PHE A 7 2.38 8.43 -4.12
C PHE A 7 3.78 8.24 -4.71
N PHE A 8 4.84 8.33 -3.90
CA PHE A 8 6.21 8.07 -4.38
C PHE A 8 6.43 6.62 -4.78
N ALA A 9 5.95 5.65 -3.99
CA ALA A 9 6.10 4.23 -4.27
C ALA A 9 5.32 3.80 -5.53
N GLY A 10 4.10 4.32 -5.72
CA GLY A 10 3.25 3.98 -6.87
C GLY A 10 3.58 4.81 -8.13
N ALA A 11 3.39 6.13 -8.06
CA ALA A 11 3.48 7.00 -9.24
C ALA A 11 4.92 7.45 -9.57
N GLY A 12 5.82 7.43 -8.60
CA GLY A 12 7.23 7.77 -8.82
C GLY A 12 8.05 6.56 -9.29
N VAL A 13 8.14 5.52 -8.47
CA VAL A 13 9.07 4.41 -8.69
C VAL A 13 8.66 3.49 -9.84
N ALA A 14 7.37 3.18 -10.00
CA ALA A 14 6.90 2.26 -11.04
C ALA A 14 7.24 2.73 -12.47
N PRO A 15 6.94 3.96 -12.91
CA PRO A 15 7.28 4.40 -14.26
C PRO A 15 8.79 4.50 -14.47
N ILE A 16 9.57 4.83 -13.44
CA ILE A 16 11.04 4.92 -13.56
C ILE A 16 11.64 3.55 -13.87
N ILE A 17 11.19 2.50 -13.17
CA ILE A 17 11.75 1.15 -13.38
C ILE A 17 11.31 0.58 -14.72
N PHE A 18 10.02 0.63 -15.03
CA PHE A 18 9.48 0.00 -16.25
C PHE A 18 9.72 0.80 -17.53
N LYS A 19 9.88 2.14 -17.48
CA LYS A 19 10.23 2.94 -18.67
C LYS A 19 11.73 3.14 -18.86
N SER A 20 12.59 2.74 -17.92
CA SER A 20 14.04 2.88 -18.07
C SER A 20 14.64 2.06 -19.22
N GLY A 21 13.95 1.01 -19.69
CA GLY A 21 14.41 0.13 -20.77
C GLY A 21 15.69 -0.66 -20.45
N LEU A 22 16.23 -0.51 -19.23
CA LEU A 22 17.50 -1.09 -18.78
C LEU A 22 17.37 -2.54 -18.32
N LEU A 23 16.15 -3.02 -18.06
CA LEU A 23 15.87 -4.35 -17.49
C LEU A 23 14.77 -5.05 -18.29
N SER A 24 14.86 -6.38 -18.42
CA SER A 24 13.76 -7.19 -18.95
C SER A 24 12.52 -7.02 -18.04
N GLN A 25 11.31 -7.16 -18.58
CA GLN A 25 10.07 -7.01 -17.79
C GLN A 25 10.04 -7.92 -16.55
N GLY A 26 10.68 -9.11 -16.63
CA GLY A 26 10.82 -10.02 -15.49
C GLY A 26 11.72 -9.44 -14.39
N ASP A 27 12.91 -8.94 -14.76
CA ASP A 27 13.87 -8.39 -13.80
C ASP A 27 13.38 -7.08 -13.18
N ALA A 28 12.71 -6.25 -13.98
CA ALA A 28 12.02 -5.05 -13.52
C ALA A 28 10.94 -5.41 -12.48
N GLY A 29 10.20 -6.50 -12.70
CA GLY A 29 9.22 -7.02 -11.76
C GLY A 29 9.82 -7.49 -10.43
N VAL A 30 10.94 -8.21 -10.46
CA VAL A 30 11.66 -8.65 -9.25
C VAL A 30 12.21 -7.45 -8.46
N LEU A 31 12.76 -6.45 -9.16
CA LEU A 31 13.24 -5.22 -8.55
C LEU A 31 12.10 -4.41 -7.91
N MET A 32 10.97 -4.28 -8.61
CA MET A 32 9.77 -3.63 -8.08
C MET A 32 9.24 -4.35 -6.84
N GLY A 33 9.23 -5.69 -6.83
CA GLY A 33 8.86 -6.49 -5.67
C GLY A 33 9.73 -6.20 -4.44
N ARG A 34 11.05 -6.09 -4.61
CA ARG A 34 11.97 -5.72 -3.51
C ARG A 34 11.71 -4.31 -2.98
N ILE A 35 11.38 -3.36 -3.85
CA ILE A 35 11.03 -2.01 -3.43
C ILE A 35 9.69 -2.00 -2.71
N PHE A 36 8.71 -2.79 -3.16
CA PHE A 36 7.46 -2.96 -2.45
C PHE A 36 7.64 -3.54 -1.05
N VAL A 37 8.54 -4.50 -0.83
CA VAL A 37 8.85 -4.99 0.53
C VAL A 37 9.37 -3.87 1.42
N ARG A 38 10.31 -3.06 0.92
CA ARG A 38 10.84 -1.93 1.69
C ARG A 38 9.78 -0.86 1.94
N ALA A 39 9.01 -0.50 0.91
CA ALA A 39 7.90 0.44 1.02
C ALA A 39 6.84 -0.07 2.01
N ASN A 40 6.56 -1.36 2.02
CA ASN A 40 5.64 -1.99 2.95
C ASN A 40 6.13 -1.92 4.39
N ALA A 41 7.43 -2.08 4.67
CA ALA A 41 7.95 -1.87 6.01
C ALA A 41 7.65 -0.45 6.52
N PHE A 42 7.82 0.57 5.65
CA PHE A 42 7.44 1.95 5.96
C PHE A 42 5.93 2.14 6.10
N LEU A 43 5.13 1.56 5.21
CA LEU A 43 3.68 1.62 5.27
C LEU A 43 3.16 0.95 6.54
N ASN A 44 3.74 -0.17 6.96
CA ASN A 44 3.33 -0.91 8.14
C ASN A 44 3.64 -0.11 9.41
N ALA A 45 4.80 0.55 9.47
CA ALA A 45 5.11 1.51 10.54
C ALA A 45 4.10 2.67 10.59
N LEU A 46 3.71 3.22 9.43
CA LEU A 46 2.64 4.22 9.34
C LEU A 46 1.27 3.67 9.74
N GLY A 47 0.97 2.43 9.37
CA GLY A 47 -0.25 1.72 9.75
C GLY A 47 -0.36 1.56 11.26
N VAL A 48 0.73 1.22 11.95
CA VAL A 48 0.76 1.18 13.43
C VAL A 48 0.46 2.57 14.01
N LEU A 49 1.05 3.63 13.46
CA LEU A 49 0.81 5.00 13.93
C LEU A 49 -0.66 5.43 13.73
N LEU A 50 -1.23 5.11 12.56
CA LEU A 50 -2.64 5.37 12.24
C LEU A 50 -3.60 4.55 13.11
N GLY A 51 -3.25 3.30 13.40
CA GLY A 51 -4.01 2.43 14.30
C GLY A 51 -4.03 2.96 15.72
N LEU A 52 -2.89 3.44 16.23
CA LEU A 52 -2.80 4.08 17.55
C LEU A 52 -3.63 5.38 17.62
N ASP A 53 -3.54 6.24 16.60
CA ASP A 53 -4.35 7.48 16.54
C ASP A 53 -5.85 7.17 16.46
N SER A 54 -6.23 6.17 15.65
CA SER A 54 -7.62 5.70 15.54
C SER A 54 -8.15 5.15 16.86
N LEU A 55 -7.34 4.37 17.58
CA LEU A 55 -7.69 3.82 18.89
C LEU A 55 -7.87 4.93 19.93
N TYR A 56 -6.99 5.94 19.92
CA TYR A 56 -7.10 7.11 20.79
C TYR A 56 -8.38 7.92 20.52
N LEU A 57 -8.72 8.14 19.24
CA LEU A 57 -9.97 8.83 18.86
C LEU A 57 -11.23 8.06 19.25
N LEU A 58 -11.20 6.72 19.18
CA LEU A 58 -12.27 5.84 19.63
C LEU A 58 -12.45 5.89 21.15
N LEU A 59 -11.35 5.85 21.91
CA LEU A 59 -11.39 5.95 23.38
C LEU A 59 -11.97 7.29 23.84
N LYS A 60 -11.64 8.38 23.14
CA LYS A 60 -12.14 9.73 23.46
C LYS A 60 -13.62 9.93 23.06
N ARG A 61 -14.26 8.90 22.49
CA ARG A 61 -15.66 8.90 22.02
C ARG A 61 -16.03 10.15 21.22
N SER A 62 -15.07 10.60 20.41
CA SER A 62 -15.20 11.80 19.58
C SER A 62 -16.29 11.60 18.52
N ARG A 63 -16.93 12.68 18.07
CA ARG A 63 -17.85 12.70 16.90
C ARG A 63 -17.17 12.29 15.58
N GLN A 64 -15.89 11.95 15.61
CA GLN A 64 -15.03 11.61 14.47
C GLN A 64 -14.77 10.12 14.36
N SER A 65 -15.70 9.28 14.82
CA SER A 65 -15.64 7.82 14.68
C SER A 65 -15.45 7.36 13.23
N LEU A 66 -15.95 8.12 12.26
CA LEU A 66 -15.74 7.85 10.83
C LEU A 66 -14.26 7.95 10.40
N LEU A 67 -13.50 8.90 10.96
CA LEU A 67 -12.05 9.04 10.70
C LEU A 67 -11.25 7.94 11.39
N ALA A 68 -11.66 7.54 12.59
CA ALA A 68 -11.04 6.40 13.27
C ALA A 68 -11.29 5.07 12.54
N LEU A 69 -12.49 4.88 11.98
CA LEU A 69 -12.82 3.71 11.16
C LEU A 69 -12.02 3.69 9.86
N SER A 70 -11.87 4.82 9.17
CA SER A 70 -11.07 4.89 7.94
C SER A 70 -9.57 4.67 8.20
N GLY A 71 -9.04 5.15 9.33
CA GLY A 71 -7.68 4.89 9.79
C GLY A 71 -7.42 3.42 10.11
N LEU A 72 -8.34 2.78 10.84
CA LEU A 72 -8.30 1.34 11.10
C LEU A 72 -8.39 0.51 9.82
N LEU A 73 -9.31 0.86 8.92
CA LEU A 73 -9.46 0.19 7.63
C LEU A 73 -8.18 0.31 6.79
N SER A 74 -7.59 1.51 6.72
CA SER A 74 -6.32 1.74 6.02
C SER A 74 -5.19 0.88 6.60
N THR A 75 -5.12 0.76 7.92
CA THR A 75 -4.13 -0.08 8.62
C THR A 75 -4.32 -1.56 8.27
N ALA A 76 -5.56 -2.04 8.25
CA ALA A 76 -5.88 -3.41 7.85
C ALA A 76 -5.51 -3.69 6.38
N LEU A 77 -5.79 -2.75 5.46
CA LEU A 77 -5.38 -2.88 4.06
C LEU A 77 -3.85 -2.89 3.89
N ILE A 78 -3.12 -2.05 4.63
CA ILE A 78 -1.64 -2.05 4.61
C ILE A 78 -1.10 -3.41 5.07
N ALA A 79 -1.63 -3.92 6.18
CA ALA A 79 -1.23 -5.22 6.71
C ALA A 79 -1.52 -6.34 5.69
N LEU A 80 -2.72 -6.32 5.08
CA LEU A 80 -3.09 -7.30 4.07
C LEU A 80 -2.16 -7.24 2.84
N PHE A 81 -1.86 -6.04 2.34
CA PHE A 81 -0.93 -5.87 1.23
C PHE A 81 0.50 -6.34 1.59
N SER A 82 0.98 -5.99 2.78
CA SER A 82 2.32 -6.33 3.26
C SER A 82 2.52 -7.82 3.53
N PHE A 83 1.56 -8.47 4.21
CA PHE A 83 1.70 -9.85 4.68
C PHE A 83 1.11 -10.89 3.74
N TYR A 84 0.13 -10.54 2.90
CA TYR A 84 -0.52 -11.49 2.00
C TYR A 84 -0.05 -11.31 0.55
N TYR A 85 -0.33 -10.16 -0.04
CA TYR A 85 -0.09 -9.96 -1.48
C TYR A 85 1.39 -9.92 -1.84
N THR A 86 2.20 -9.20 -1.06
CA THR A 86 3.62 -8.99 -1.37
C THR A 86 4.45 -10.27 -1.36
N PRO A 87 4.42 -11.13 -0.31
CA PRO A 87 5.15 -12.38 -0.34
C PRO A 87 4.61 -13.34 -1.41
N HIS A 88 3.31 -13.32 -1.69
CA HIS A 88 2.71 -14.17 -2.71
C HIS A 88 3.14 -13.78 -4.13
N ILE A 89 3.25 -12.48 -4.43
CA ILE A 89 3.75 -11.96 -5.71
C ILE A 89 5.23 -12.30 -5.87
N LEU A 90 6.03 -12.11 -4.82
CA LEU A 90 7.46 -12.44 -4.84
C LEU A 90 7.71 -13.94 -5.03
N HIS A 91 6.93 -14.79 -4.35
CA HIS A 91 7.02 -16.22 -4.50
C HIS A 91 6.68 -16.66 -5.93
N ALA A 92 5.59 -16.13 -6.49
CA ALA A 92 5.20 -16.39 -7.87
C ALA A 92 6.23 -15.89 -8.89
N GLN A 93 6.90 -14.77 -8.63
CA GLN A 93 8.01 -14.27 -9.44
C GLN A 93 9.26 -15.17 -9.31
N ALA A 94 9.58 -15.65 -8.11
CA ALA A 94 10.75 -16.50 -7.85
C ALA A 94 10.66 -17.87 -8.56
N ILE A 95 9.46 -18.43 -8.67
CA ILE A 95 9.21 -19.70 -9.38
C ILE A 95 8.98 -19.52 -10.89
N GLY A 96 9.07 -18.29 -11.41
CA GLY A 96 8.83 -18.00 -12.84
C GLY A 96 7.37 -18.14 -13.29
N ALA A 97 6.40 -18.21 -12.37
CA ALA A 97 4.98 -18.37 -12.66
C ALA A 97 4.27 -17.03 -13.01
N THR A 98 5.03 -16.05 -13.51
CA THR A 98 4.55 -14.69 -13.82
C THR A 98 3.62 -14.63 -15.03
N THR A 99 3.59 -15.68 -15.86
CA THR A 99 2.71 -15.79 -17.04
C THR A 99 1.37 -16.45 -16.73
N THR A 100 1.16 -16.91 -15.49
CA THR A 100 -0.09 -17.57 -15.11
C THR A 100 -1.23 -16.56 -14.96
N GLN A 101 -2.44 -16.95 -15.36
CA GLN A 101 -3.63 -16.11 -15.21
C GLN A 101 -3.92 -15.79 -13.74
N ALA A 102 -3.60 -16.71 -12.83
CA ALA A 102 -3.69 -16.50 -11.38
C ALA A 102 -2.75 -15.38 -10.91
N PHE A 103 -1.51 -15.34 -11.41
CA PHE A 103 -0.58 -14.24 -11.11
C PHE A 103 -1.10 -12.90 -11.63
N ALA A 104 -1.59 -12.84 -12.87
CA ALA A 104 -2.12 -11.61 -13.45
C ALA A 104 -3.31 -11.06 -12.64
N GLN A 105 -4.22 -11.93 -12.19
CA GLN A 105 -5.35 -11.56 -11.32
C GLN A 105 -4.88 -11.05 -9.95
N MET A 106 -3.96 -11.77 -9.30
CA MET A 106 -3.41 -11.37 -8.01
C MET A 106 -2.65 -10.04 -8.09
N HIS A 107 -1.88 -9.84 -9.15
CA HIS A 107 -1.14 -8.61 -9.38
C HIS A 107 -2.09 -7.42 -9.59
N ALA A 108 -3.10 -7.57 -10.45
CA ALA A 108 -4.11 -6.54 -10.69
C ALA A 108 -4.92 -6.20 -9.42
N GLN A 109 -5.29 -7.22 -8.62
CA GLN A 109 -5.96 -7.00 -7.34
C GLN A 109 -5.09 -6.19 -6.38
N SER A 110 -3.80 -6.52 -6.28
CA SER A 110 -2.87 -5.80 -5.43
C SER A 110 -2.72 -4.33 -5.85
N GLU A 111 -2.75 -4.03 -7.15
CA GLU A 111 -2.69 -2.68 -7.69
C GLU A 111 -3.96 -1.88 -7.34
N ILE A 112 -5.14 -2.49 -7.49
CA ILE A 112 -6.42 -1.88 -7.11
C ILE A 112 -6.44 -1.58 -5.62
N LEU A 113 -6.01 -2.53 -4.79
CA LEU A 113 -5.92 -2.37 -3.35
C LEU A 113 -4.99 -1.20 -2.99
N PHE A 114 -3.85 -1.08 -3.67
CA PHE A 114 -2.92 0.03 -3.48
C PHE A 114 -3.53 1.40 -3.90
N LYS A 115 -4.31 1.45 -4.98
CA LYS A 115 -5.05 2.67 -5.39
C LYS A 115 -6.13 3.04 -4.37
N VAL A 116 -6.89 2.05 -3.88
CA VAL A 116 -7.92 2.25 -2.84
C VAL A 116 -7.27 2.76 -1.55
N LEU A 117 -6.13 2.19 -1.17
CA LEU A 117 -5.34 2.65 -0.04
C LEU A 117 -4.94 4.13 -0.19
N LEU A 118 -4.49 4.53 -1.38
CA LEU A 118 -4.13 5.92 -1.66
C LEU A 118 -5.33 6.86 -1.45
N VAL A 119 -6.50 6.49 -1.99
CA VAL A 119 -7.73 7.28 -1.83
C VAL A 119 -8.14 7.38 -0.36
N LEU A 120 -8.07 6.28 0.39
CA LEU A 120 -8.36 6.26 1.83
C LEU A 120 -7.40 7.15 2.63
N LEU A 121 -6.10 7.10 2.34
CA LEU A 121 -5.13 7.98 3.00
C LEU A 121 -5.35 9.45 2.64
N CYS A 122 -5.69 9.77 1.39
CA CYS A 122 -6.05 11.12 0.98
C CYS A 122 -7.30 11.61 1.70
N ALA A 123 -8.34 10.78 1.79
CA ALA A 123 -9.56 11.11 2.51
C ALA A 123 -9.27 11.35 4.00
N ASN A 124 -8.43 10.51 4.62
CA ASN A 124 -8.02 10.69 6.02
C ASN A 124 -7.20 11.97 6.22
N PHE A 125 -6.29 12.30 5.28
CA PHE A 125 -5.51 13.53 5.33
C PHE A 125 -6.39 14.78 5.22
N ILE A 126 -7.30 14.83 4.25
CA ILE A 126 -8.27 15.93 4.10
C ILE A 126 -9.14 16.04 5.35
N GLY A 127 -9.62 14.91 5.86
CA GLY A 127 -10.45 14.85 7.07
C GLY A 127 -9.74 15.34 8.33
N HIS A 128 -8.41 15.15 8.43
CA HIS A 128 -7.61 15.72 9.52
C HIS A 128 -7.30 17.21 9.32
N VAL A 129 -7.04 17.66 8.09
CA VAL A 129 -6.77 19.09 7.77
C VAL A 129 -8.01 19.95 7.95
N TRP A 130 -9.21 19.41 7.69
CA TRP A 130 -10.49 20.11 7.87
C TRP A 130 -11.01 20.11 9.32
N ARG A 131 -10.23 19.65 10.30
CA ARG A 131 -10.57 19.79 11.72
C ARG A 131 -10.22 21.22 12.17
N PRO A 132 -11.19 22.09 12.50
CA PRO A 132 -10.91 23.35 13.18
C PRO A 132 -10.40 23.12 14.61
#